data_AF-A0A0R3Q6I9-F1
#
_entry.id   AF-A0A0R3Q6I9-F1
#
_cell.length_a   1.000
_cell.length_b   1.000
_cell.length_c   1.000
_cell.angle_alpha   90.00
_cell.angle_beta   90.00
_cell.angle_gamma   90.00
#
_symmetry.space_group_name_H-M   'P 1'
#
loop_
_entity.id
_entity.type
_entity.pdbx_description
1 polymer ?
#
loop_
_entity_poly.entity_id
_entity_poly.type
_entity_poly.pdbx_seq_one_letter_code
_entity_poly.pdbx_strand_id
1 'polypeptide(L)'
;MEEILALMSTAGLIMMEEGSLVEVEVPIKVVGDIHGQYEDMHKLFGIIGKVPEVKMIFLGDYIDRGPQSIETIIYLLCLKVKYRDRIFLLRGNHETPAVNRIYGFYNECALKYGLAI
;
A
#
# COMPACT_ATOMS: atom_id res chain seq x y z
N MET A 1 9.63 13.32 -6.76
CA MET A 1 10.43 12.61 -5.74
C MET A 1 10.14 13.19 -4.36
N GLU A 2 10.32 14.50 -4.17
CA GLU A 2 9.95 15.20 -2.93
C GLU A 2 8.51 14.91 -2.48
N GLU A 3 7.54 14.95 -3.41
CA GLU A 3 6.14 14.64 -3.14
C GLU A 3 5.92 13.20 -2.62
N ILE A 4 6.66 12.22 -3.16
CA ILE A 4 6.57 10.81 -2.74
C ILE A 4 7.15 10.65 -1.34
N LEU A 5 8.28 11.29 -1.05
CA LEU A 5 8.89 11.28 0.28
C LEU A 5 7.98 11.95 1.33
N ALA A 6 7.35 13.07 0.95
CA ALA A 6 6.36 13.74 1.79
C ALA A 6 5.16 12.83 2.07
N LEU A 7 4.60 12.19 1.03
CA LEU A 7 3.51 11.23 1.16
C LEU A 7 3.87 10.07 2.10
N MET A 8 5.05 9.46 1.91
CA MET A 8 5.54 8.37 2.75
C MET A 8 5.69 8.81 4.21
N SER A 9 6.21 10.02 4.45
CA SER A 9 6.35 10.57 5.80
C SER A 9 4.99 10.78 6.47
N THR A 10 4.05 11.40 5.76
CA THR A 10 2.68 11.64 6.27
C THR A 10 1.95 10.34 6.55
N ALA A 11 1.98 9.38 5.62
CA ALA A 11 1.36 8.07 5.80
C ALA A 11 2.01 7.30 6.96
N GLY A 12 3.33 7.39 7.10
CA GLY A 12 4.08 6.81 8.20
C GLY A 12 3.61 7.32 9.57
N LEU A 13 3.47 8.64 9.72
CA LEU A 13 2.95 9.24 10.96
C LEU A 13 1.53 8.75 11.29
N ILE A 14 0.66 8.70 10.27
CA ILE A 14 -0.71 8.19 10.43
C ILE A 14 -0.71 6.74 10.95
N MET A 15 0.10 5.86 10.35
CA MET A 15 0.17 4.45 10.73
C MET A 15 0.84 4.26 12.11
N MET A 16 1.78 5.12 12.49
CA MET A 16 2.36 5.11 13.84
C MET A 16 1.31 5.43 14.91
N GLU A 17 0.43 6.39 14.65
CA GLU A 17 -0.68 6.76 15.55
C GLU A 17 -1.73 5.64 15.69
N GLU A 18 -1.90 4.79 14.68
CA GLU A 18 -2.84 3.65 14.71
C GLU A 18 -2.33 2.46 15.54
N GLY A 19 -1.02 2.38 15.75
CA GLY A 19 -0.40 1.30 16.51
C GLY A 19 -0.32 -0.02 15.74
N SER A 20 0.17 -1.06 16.42
CA SER A 20 0.41 -2.39 15.81
C SER A 20 -0.84 -3.25 15.70
N LEU A 21 -1.87 -2.95 16.50
CA LEU A 21 -3.17 -3.61 16.49
C LEU A 21 -4.22 -2.57 16.12
N VAL A 22 -4.77 -2.69 14.92
CA VAL A 22 -5.78 -1.77 14.40
C VAL A 22 -7.16 -2.32 14.69
N GLU A 23 -7.98 -1.55 15.39
CA GLU A 23 -9.40 -1.84 15.61
C GLU A 23 -10.24 -1.16 14.52
N VAL A 24 -11.14 -1.92 13.89
CA VAL A 24 -11.96 -1.43 12.77
C VAL A 24 -13.44 -1.77 12.97
N GLU A 25 -14.30 -0.85 12.57
CA GLU A 25 -15.76 -1.05 12.62
C GLU A 25 -16.31 -1.65 11.33
N VAL A 26 -17.26 -2.57 11.48
CA VAL A 26 -18.03 -3.11 10.37
C VAL A 26 -19.10 -2.12 9.86
N PRO A 27 -19.49 -2.16 8.57
CA PRO A 27 -19.02 -3.06 7.53
C PRO A 27 -17.66 -2.65 6.94
N ILE A 28 -16.78 -3.64 6.72
CA ILE A 28 -15.45 -3.44 6.12
C ILE A 28 -15.16 -4.53 5.08
N LYS A 29 -14.42 -4.18 4.01
CA LYS A 29 -13.90 -5.12 3.03
C LYS A 29 -12.49 -5.53 3.43
N VAL A 30 -12.21 -6.83 3.42
CA VAL A 30 -10.88 -7.38 3.70
C VAL A 30 -10.22 -7.74 2.37
N VAL A 31 -9.03 -7.20 2.11
CA VAL A 31 -8.28 -7.41 0.86
C VAL A 31 -6.95 -8.07 1.18
N GLY A 32 -6.67 -9.19 0.51
CA GLY A 32 -5.39 -9.91 0.63
C GLY A 32 -4.31 -9.34 -0.27
N ASP A 33 -3.37 -10.20 -0.66
CA ASP A 33 -2.17 -9.88 -1.43
C ASP A 33 -2.48 -9.15 -2.74
N ILE A 34 -1.65 -8.16 -3.07
CA ILE A 34 -1.74 -7.40 -4.33
C ILE A 34 -0.50 -7.64 -5.21
N HIS A 35 0.69 -7.74 -4.60
CA HIS A 35 1.95 -8.04 -5.29
C HIS A 35 2.17 -7.24 -6.58
N GLY A 36 2.04 -5.92 -6.51
CA GLY A 36 2.30 -5.03 -7.65
C GLY A 36 1.37 -5.22 -8.84
N GLN A 37 0.23 -5.92 -8.71
CA GLN A 37 -0.79 -6.09 -9.75
C GLN A 37 -1.74 -4.88 -9.79
N TYR A 38 -1.20 -3.71 -10.09
CA TYR A 38 -1.90 -2.42 -10.03
C TYR A 38 -3.22 -2.39 -10.82
N GLU A 39 -3.22 -2.90 -12.06
CA GLU A 39 -4.42 -2.94 -12.89
C GLU A 39 -5.51 -3.85 -12.32
N ASP A 40 -5.12 -4.99 -11.74
CA ASP A 40 -6.07 -5.94 -11.16
C ASP A 40 -6.65 -5.41 -9.84
N MET A 41 -5.85 -4.66 -9.07
CA MET A 41 -6.35 -3.91 -7.89
C MET A 41 -7.47 -2.92 -8.27
N HIS A 42 -7.32 -2.18 -9.38
CA HIS A 42 -8.37 -1.27 -9.85
C HIS A 42 -9.63 -2.00 -10.34
N LYS A 43 -9.46 -3.15 -11.01
CA LYS A 43 -10.59 -4.02 -11.38
C LYS A 43 -11.31 -4.54 -10.14
N LEU A 44 -10.56 -4.97 -9.12
CA LEU A 44 -11.11 -5.40 -7.83
C LEU A 44 -11.96 -4.30 -7.21
N PHE A 45 -11.47 -3.07 -7.16
CA PHE A 45 -12.24 -1.91 -6.67
C PHE A 45 -13.50 -1.63 -7.49
N GLY A 46 -13.52 -1.94 -8.79
CA GLY A 46 -14.73 -1.89 -9.61
C GLY A 46 -15.81 -2.88 -9.17
N ILE A 47 -15.42 -4.00 -8.54
CA ILE A 47 -16.31 -5.06 -8.08
C ILE A 47 -16.75 -4.83 -6.63
N ILE A 48 -15.81 -4.53 -5.73
CA ILE A 48 -16.09 -4.45 -4.29
C ILE A 48 -16.54 -3.07 -3.80
N GLY A 49 -16.47 -2.07 -4.68
CA GLY A 49 -16.68 -0.65 -4.35
C GLY A 49 -15.37 0.10 -4.11
N LYS A 50 -15.47 1.42 -4.03
CA LYS A 50 -14.34 2.35 -3.84
C LYS A 50 -14.56 3.22 -2.61
N VAL A 51 -13.49 3.83 -2.12
CA VAL A 51 -13.60 4.96 -1.19
C VAL A 51 -14.13 6.19 -1.94
N PRO A 52 -14.93 7.04 -1.29
CA PRO A 52 -15.28 7.02 0.13
C PRO A 52 -16.40 6.04 0.52
N GLU A 53 -17.08 5.38 -0.41
CA GLU A 53 -18.31 4.63 -0.12
C GLU A 53 -18.08 3.40 0.76
N VAL A 54 -16.93 2.74 0.65
CA VAL A 54 -16.59 1.53 1.42
C VAL A 54 -15.36 1.73 2.31
N LYS A 55 -15.32 1.03 3.45
CA LYS A 55 -14.11 0.86 4.27
C LYS A 55 -13.34 -0.38 3.80
N MET A 56 -12.02 -0.33 3.81
CA MET A 56 -11.15 -1.44 3.43
C MET A 56 -10.01 -1.62 4.44
N ILE A 57 -9.73 -2.87 4.79
CA ILE A 57 -8.51 -3.29 5.46
C ILE A 57 -7.71 -4.21 4.55
N PHE A 58 -6.46 -3.87 4.31
CA PHE A 58 -5.54 -4.66 3.52
C PHE A 58 -4.60 -5.45 4.42
N LEU A 59 -4.35 -6.70 4.08
CA LEU A 59 -3.62 -7.64 4.92
C LEU A 59 -2.09 -7.63 4.69
N GLY A 60 -1.59 -6.81 3.77
CA GLY A 60 -0.16 -6.73 3.42
C GLY A 60 0.16 -7.22 2.02
N ASP A 61 1.44 -7.44 1.74
CA ASP A 61 1.95 -7.99 0.49
C ASP A 61 1.52 -7.18 -0.75
N TYR A 62 1.85 -5.89 -0.69
CA TYR A 62 1.53 -4.90 -1.72
C TYR A 62 2.51 -4.92 -2.88
N ILE A 63 3.78 -5.22 -2.57
CA ILE A 63 4.92 -5.08 -3.47
C ILE A 63 5.49 -6.46 -3.87
N ASP A 64 6.49 -6.42 -4.75
CA ASP A 64 7.18 -7.56 -5.34
C ASP A 64 6.31 -8.42 -6.27
N ARG A 65 6.98 -9.27 -7.07
CA ARG A 65 6.42 -10.22 -8.06
C ARG A 65 5.71 -9.58 -9.26
N GLY A 66 4.87 -8.58 -9.05
CA GLY A 66 4.20 -7.82 -10.11
C GLY A 66 5.03 -6.67 -10.66
N PRO A 67 4.66 -6.15 -11.84
CA PRO A 67 5.45 -5.14 -12.56
C PRO A 67 5.26 -3.70 -12.07
N GLN A 68 4.24 -3.45 -11.24
CA GLN A 68 3.80 -2.10 -10.86
C GLN A 68 3.71 -1.94 -9.34
N SER A 69 4.75 -2.36 -8.61
CA SER A 69 4.76 -2.29 -7.14
C SER A 69 4.82 -0.85 -6.65
N ILE A 70 5.60 0.02 -7.33
CA ILE A 70 5.69 1.44 -7.00
C ILE A 70 4.32 2.12 -7.15
N GLU A 71 3.64 1.91 -8.26
CA GLU A 71 2.33 2.51 -8.52
C GLU A 71 1.30 2.00 -7.49
N THR A 72 1.36 0.72 -7.16
CA THR A 72 0.52 0.08 -6.14
C THR A 72 0.71 0.74 -4.77
N ILE A 73 1.94 0.81 -4.27
CA ILE A 73 2.19 1.35 -2.92
C ILE A 73 1.91 2.85 -2.85
N ILE A 74 2.28 3.64 -3.87
CA ILE A 74 1.98 5.08 -3.92
C ILE A 74 0.48 5.32 -3.88
N TYR A 75 -0.30 4.58 -4.69
CA TYR A 75 -1.75 4.72 -4.72
C TYR A 75 -2.39 4.39 -3.37
N LEU A 76 -1.98 3.28 -2.74
CA LEU A 76 -2.49 2.89 -1.42
C LEU A 76 -2.15 3.91 -0.33
N LEU A 77 -0.93 4.48 -0.34
CA LEU A 77 -0.54 5.54 0.58
C LEU A 77 -1.36 6.82 0.37
N CYS A 78 -1.64 7.20 -0.89
CA CYS A 78 -2.53 8.31 -1.20
C CYS A 78 -3.94 8.09 -0.63
N LEU A 79 -4.49 6.88 -0.81
CA LEU A 79 -5.80 6.54 -0.24
C LEU A 79 -5.77 6.56 1.30
N LYS A 80 -4.69 6.06 1.91
CA LYS A 80 -4.49 6.08 3.36
C LYS A 80 -4.49 7.49 3.94
N VAL A 81 -3.74 8.40 3.32
CA VAL A 81 -3.67 9.81 3.75
C VAL A 81 -5.01 10.51 3.55
N LYS A 82 -5.69 10.26 2.42
CA LYS A 82 -6.96 10.92 2.08
C LYS A 82 -8.15 10.42 2.89
N TYR A 83 -8.19 9.12 3.20
CA TYR A 83 -9.32 8.44 3.83
C TYR A 83 -8.88 7.65 5.07
N ARG A 84 -8.27 8.36 6.02
CA ARG A 84 -7.65 7.78 7.23
C ARG A 84 -8.59 6.88 8.03
N ASP A 85 -9.88 7.22 8.10
CA ASP A 85 -10.94 6.49 8.82
C ASP A 85 -11.54 5.32 8.02
N ARG A 86 -11.08 5.11 6.77
CA ARG A 86 -11.65 4.10 5.85
C ARG A 86 -10.63 3.16 5.23
N ILE A 87 -9.36 3.52 5.18
CA ILE A 87 -8.29 2.70 4.60
C ILE A 87 -7.32 2.30 5.71
N PHE A 88 -7.20 1.00 5.95
CA PHE A 88 -6.27 0.43 6.92
C PHE A 88 -5.29 -0.47 6.19
N LEU A 89 -3.98 -0.25 6.40
CA LEU A 89 -2.91 -0.99 5.73
C LEU A 89 -2.14 -1.77 6.80
N LEU A 90 -2.25 -3.09 6.76
CA LEU A 90 -1.41 -3.96 7.60
C LEU A 90 -0.10 -4.28 6.89
N ARG A 91 0.85 -4.85 7.63
CA ARG A 91 2.17 -5.22 7.11
C ARG A 91 2.20 -6.70 6.74
N GLY A 92 2.55 -7.00 5.49
CA GLY A 92 2.88 -8.35 5.03
C GLY A 92 4.39 -8.64 5.16
N ASN A 93 4.81 -9.84 4.76
CA ASN A 93 6.22 -10.22 4.82
C ASN A 93 7.04 -9.55 3.71
N HIS A 94 6.42 -9.16 2.59
CA HIS A 94 7.09 -8.49 1.50
C HIS A 94 7.47 -7.03 1.81
N GLU A 95 6.83 -6.39 2.80
CA GLU A 95 7.17 -5.05 3.29
C GLU A 95 8.38 -5.06 4.26
N THR A 96 9.42 -5.82 3.92
CA THR A 96 10.69 -5.88 4.66
C THR A 96 11.88 -5.71 3.71
N PRO A 97 12.96 -5.00 4.12
CA PRO A 97 14.16 -4.84 3.28
C PRO A 97 14.82 -6.15 2.86
N ALA A 98 14.66 -7.22 3.65
CA ALA A 98 15.23 -8.53 3.35
C ALA A 98 14.50 -9.19 2.17
N VAL A 99 13.17 -9.13 2.14
CA VAL A 99 12.34 -9.76 1.11
C VAL A 99 12.36 -8.92 -0.17
N ASN A 100 12.17 -7.61 -0.06
CA ASN A 100 12.05 -6.73 -1.24
C ASN A 100 13.35 -6.59 -2.06
N ARG A 101 14.52 -6.89 -1.48
CA ARG A 101 15.80 -6.99 -2.20
C ARG A 101 15.88 -8.24 -3.09
N ILE A 102 15.21 -9.31 -2.69
CA ILE A 102 15.24 -10.61 -3.38
C ILE A 102 14.18 -10.64 -4.49
N TYR A 103 13.00 -10.08 -4.24
CA TYR A 103 11.82 -10.30 -5.09
C TYR A 103 11.45 -9.13 -6.02
N GLY A 104 12.33 -8.14 -6.14
CA GLY A 104 12.37 -7.24 -7.29
C GLY A 104 11.98 -5.79 -7.01
N PHE A 105 11.30 -5.47 -5.90
CA PHE A 105 10.93 -4.09 -5.62
C PHE A 105 12.13 -3.15 -5.46
N TYR A 106 13.22 -3.61 -4.83
CA TYR A 106 14.45 -2.80 -4.76
C TYR A 106 14.99 -2.42 -6.15
N ASN A 107 14.97 -3.38 -7.08
CA ASN A 107 15.40 -3.15 -8.46
C ASN A 107 14.42 -2.23 -9.20
N GLU A 108 13.11 -2.37 -8.97
CA GLU A 108 12.09 -1.49 -9.52
C GLU A 108 12.33 -0.03 -9.10
N CYS A 109 12.58 0.21 -7.81
CA CYS A 109 12.92 1.53 -7.28
C CYS A 109 14.20 2.09 -7.91
N ALA A 110 15.26 1.27 -7.98
CA ALA A 110 16.54 1.68 -8.57
C ALA A 110 16.42 2.05 -10.05
N LEU A 111 15.61 1.31 -10.81
CA LEU A 111 15.38 1.57 -12.24
C LEU A 111 14.52 2.82 -12.47
N LYS A 112 13.46 3.02 -11.68
CA LYS A 112 12.51 4.12 -11.89
C LYS A 112 12.99 5.46 -11.29
N TYR A 113 13.74 5.43 -10.20
CA TYR A 113 14.12 6.64 -9.47
C TYR A 113 15.62 6.74 -9.11
N GLY A 114 16.42 5.73 -9.41
CA GLY A 114 17.85 5.69 -9.09
C GLY A 114 18.16 5.14 -7.69
N LEU A 115 19.42 4.76 -7.47
CA LEU A 115 19.93 4.17 -6.21
C LEU A 115 20.10 5.19 -5.06
N ALA A 116 19.77 6.47 -5.28
CA ALA A 116 19.90 7.53 -4.28
C ALA A 116 18.74 7.57 -3.27
N ILE A 117 18.08 6.43 -3.06
CA ILE A 117 16.94 6.21 -2.16
C ILE A 117 17.32 5.16 -1.12
#